data_AF-A0A359E965-F1
#
_entry.id   AF-A0A359E965-F1
#
_cell.length_a   1.000
_cell.length_b   1.000
_cell.length_c   1.000
_cell.angle_alpha   90.00
_cell.angle_beta   90.00
_cell.angle_gamma   90.00
#
_symmetry.space_group_name_H-M   'P 1'
#
loop_
_entity.id
_entity.type
_entity.pdbx_description
1 polymer ?
#
loop_
_entity_poly.entity_id
_entity_poly.type
_entity_poly.pdbx_seq_one_letter_code
_entity_poly.pdbx_strand_id
1 'polypeptide(L)'
;MRLTKLVLASQNPHKIEELEQILGPLGIEVLSTKDFPELEEVVEDRPTLQGNALKKAEYVASFTGLPALSDDTGLEVDALDGAPGVYSARYAGKNASYQ
;
A
#
# COMPACT_ATOMS: atom_id res chain seq x y z
N MET A 1 -11.21 -6.01 21.64
CA MET A 1 -11.89 -5.10 20.68
C MET A 1 -12.22 -5.88 19.43
N ARG A 2 -13.40 -5.68 18.83
CA ARG A 2 -13.71 -6.23 17.50
C ARG A 2 -13.35 -5.16 16.48
N LEU A 3 -12.53 -5.51 15.49
CA LEU A 3 -12.21 -4.61 14.39
C LEU A 3 -13.47 -4.45 13.53
N THR A 4 -13.93 -3.22 13.32
CA THR A 4 -15.12 -2.91 12.51
C THR A 4 -14.79 -2.10 11.28
N LYS A 5 -13.66 -1.37 11.28
CA LYS A 5 -13.16 -0.60 10.15
C LYS A 5 -11.65 -0.82 9.99
N LEU A 6 -11.20 -0.86 8.74
CA LEU A 6 -9.79 -0.95 8.37
C LEU A 6 -9.53 0.00 7.20
N VAL A 7 -8.46 0.79 7.26
CA VAL A 7 -8.07 1.66 6.14
C VAL A 7 -6.98 0.96 5.32
N LEU A 8 -7.24 0.72 4.04
CA LEU A 8 -6.24 0.30 3.07
C LEU A 8 -5.45 1.53 2.60
N ALA A 9 -4.15 1.55 2.88
CA ALA A 9 -3.22 2.58 2.44
C ALA A 9 -2.86 2.45 0.95
N SER A 10 -3.87 2.40 0.09
CA SER A 10 -3.77 2.29 -1.37
C SER A 10 -4.92 2.99 -2.06
N GLN A 11 -4.66 3.51 -3.26
CA GLN A 11 -5.68 4.04 -4.17
C GLN A 11 -6.05 3.05 -5.30
N ASN A 12 -5.45 1.86 -5.32
CA ASN A 12 -5.70 0.87 -6.38
C ASN A 12 -7.12 0.27 -6.22
N PRO A 13 -8.04 0.49 -7.18
CA PRO A 13 -9.41 -0.01 -7.08
C PRO A 13 -9.49 -1.54 -6.97
N HIS A 14 -8.60 -2.27 -7.64
CA HIS A 14 -8.59 -3.74 -7.60
C HIS A 14 -8.21 -4.26 -6.21
N LYS A 15 -7.22 -3.64 -5.55
CA LYS A 15 -6.83 -4.03 -4.18
C LYS A 15 -7.94 -3.74 -3.17
N ILE A 16 -8.68 -2.64 -3.35
CA ILE A 16 -9.81 -2.28 -2.51
C ILE A 16 -10.91 -3.34 -2.65
N GLU A 17 -11.31 -3.65 -3.89
CA GLU A 17 -12.33 -4.66 -4.19
C GLU A 17 -11.95 -6.04 -3.65
N GLU A 18 -10.70 -6.48 -3.84
CA GLU A 18 -10.21 -7.76 -3.30
C GLU A 18 -10.31 -7.82 -1.77
N LEU A 19 -9.90 -6.76 -1.06
CA LEU A 19 -10.01 -6.74 0.40
C LEU A 19 -11.44 -6.64 0.91
N GLU A 20 -12.31 -5.90 0.22
CA GLU A 20 -13.74 -5.86 0.55
C GLU A 20 -14.37 -7.26 0.46
N GLN A 21 -14.03 -8.03 -0.58
CA GLN A 21 -14.52 -9.40 -0.73
C GLN A 21 -14.02 -10.33 0.39
N ILE A 22 -12.77 -10.15 0.84
CA ILE A 22 -12.17 -10.98 1.90
C ILE A 22 -12.70 -10.60 3.29
N LEU A 23 -12.81 -9.30 3.58
CA LEU A 23 -13.05 -8.78 4.93
C LEU A 23 -14.52 -8.43 5.20
N GLY A 24 -15.29 -8.11 4.16
CA GLY A 24 -16.72 -7.83 4.23
C GLY A 24 -17.53 -8.94 4.93
N PRO A 25 -17.32 -10.24 4.59
CA PRO A 25 -17.99 -11.35 5.28
C PRO A 25 -17.69 -11.44 6.79
N LEU A 26 -16.61 -10.83 7.25
CA LEU A 26 -16.24 -10.77 8.68
C LEU A 26 -16.89 -9.58 9.41
N GLY A 27 -17.59 -8.71 8.67
CA GLY A 27 -18.20 -7.48 9.17
C GLY A 27 -17.20 -6.35 9.38
N ILE A 28 -16.11 -6.33 8.59
CA ILE A 28 -15.12 -5.26 8.59
C ILE A 28 -15.36 -4.39 7.36
N GLU A 29 -15.62 -3.11 7.58
CA GLU A 29 -15.71 -2.09 6.54
C GLU A 29 -14.28 -1.70 6.09
N VAL A 30 -14.04 -1.76 4.79
CA VAL A 30 -12.77 -1.33 4.19
C VAL A 30 -12.94 0.11 3.73
N LEU A 31 -12.10 0.99 4.27
CA LEU A 31 -11.89 2.34 3.78
C LEU A 31 -10.59 2.36 2.99
N SER A 32 -10.37 3.38 2.17
CA SER A 32 -9.15 3.59 1.41
C SER A 32 -8.63 5.00 1.59
N THR A 33 -7.43 5.29 1.08
CA THR A 33 -6.92 6.68 1.09
C THR A 33 -7.76 7.63 0.24
N LYS A 34 -8.61 7.12 -0.67
CA LYS A 34 -9.56 7.96 -1.44
C LYS A 34 -10.66 8.58 -0.58
N ASP A 35 -10.95 7.98 0.57
CA ASP A 35 -11.97 8.45 1.51
C ASP A 35 -11.47 9.62 2.38
N PHE A 36 -10.18 9.95 2.28
CA PHE A 36 -9.51 11.01 3.04
C PHE A 36 -8.79 11.97 2.09
N PRO A 37 -9.51 12.91 1.43
CA PRO A 37 -8.92 13.80 0.43
C PRO A 37 -7.86 14.77 0.99
N GLU A 38 -7.80 14.93 2.30
CA GLU A 38 -6.82 15.75 3.02
C GLU A 38 -5.52 14.99 3.34
N LEU A 39 -5.50 13.67 3.13
CA LEU A 39 -4.33 12.82 3.35
C LEU A 39 -3.34 13.00 2.20
N GLU A 40 -2.12 13.44 2.51
CA GLU A 40 -1.07 13.58 1.52
C GLU A 40 -0.49 12.23 1.08
N GLU A 41 0.11 12.19 -0.11
CA GLU A 41 0.76 10.99 -0.63
C GLU A 41 2.02 10.65 0.19
N VAL A 42 2.12 9.39 0.62
CA VAL A 42 3.27 8.93 1.40
C VAL A 42 4.48 8.76 0.50
N VAL A 43 5.57 9.44 0.84
CA VAL A 43 6.86 9.25 0.16
C VAL A 43 7.44 7.87 0.50
N GLU A 44 7.67 7.05 -0.51
CA GLU A 44 8.28 5.71 -0.40
C GLU A 44 9.82 5.78 -0.52
N ASP A 45 10.47 6.10 0.59
CA ASP A 45 11.92 6.32 0.70
C ASP A 45 12.65 5.25 1.53
N ARG A 46 11.97 4.16 1.92
CA ARG A 46 12.60 3.09 2.68
C ARG A 46 13.37 2.15 1.76
N PRO A 47 14.45 1.53 2.27
CA PRO A 47 15.30 0.65 1.48
C PRO A 47 14.68 -0.72 1.20
N THR A 48 13.55 -1.06 1.82
CA THR A 48 12.88 -2.35 1.68
C THR A 48 11.39 -2.18 1.42
N LEU A 49 10.78 -3.14 0.69
CA LEU A 49 9.33 -3.18 0.43
C LEU A 49 8.55 -3.20 1.75
N GLN A 50 8.99 -4.04 2.70
CA GLN A 50 8.43 -4.08 4.05
C GLN A 50 8.49 -2.71 4.74
N GLY A 51 9.59 -1.97 4.59
CA GLY A 51 9.74 -0.64 5.17
C GLY A 51 8.76 0.36 4.59
N ASN A 52 8.56 0.37 3.27
CA ASN A 52 7.59 1.24 2.61
C ASN A 52 6.15 0.88 3.02
N ALA A 53 5.82 -0.41 3.04
CA ALA A 53 4.51 -0.89 3.50
C ALA A 53 4.23 -0.46 4.95
N LEU A 54 5.18 -0.64 5.86
CA LEU A 54 5.05 -0.21 7.24
C LEU A 54 4.87 1.32 7.34
N LYS A 55 5.72 2.10 6.66
CA LYS A 55 5.64 3.57 6.65
C LYS A 55 4.27 4.06 6.18
N LYS A 56 3.72 3.46 5.12
CA LYS A 56 2.39 3.77 4.58
C LYS A 56 1.30 3.46 5.61
N ALA A 57 1.32 2.28 6.21
CA ALA A 57 0.33 1.88 7.22
C ALA A 57 0.39 2.80 8.46
N GLU A 58 1.59 3.08 9.00
CA GLU A 58 1.76 3.95 10.17
C GLU A 58 1.26 5.38 9.91
N TYR A 59 1.59 5.94 8.74
CA TYR A 59 1.15 7.28 8.38
C TYR A 59 -0.38 7.38 8.28
N VAL A 60 -1.01 6.44 7.56
CA VAL A 60 -2.47 6.40 7.41
C VAL A 60 -3.16 6.15 8.75
N ALA A 61 -2.63 5.25 9.57
CA ALA A 61 -3.18 4.99 10.90
C ALA A 61 -3.08 6.22 11.80
N SER A 62 -1.95 6.94 11.75
CA SER A 62 -1.72 8.16 12.54
C SER A 62 -2.66 9.29 12.11
N PHE A 63 -2.90 9.44 10.80
CA PHE A 63 -3.79 10.47 10.27
C PHE A 63 -5.26 10.18 10.58
N THR A 64 -5.71 8.94 10.36
CA THR A 64 -7.13 8.57 10.46
C THR A 64 -7.57 8.18 11.87
N GLY A 65 -6.63 7.81 12.75
CA GLY A 65 -6.92 7.22 14.05
C GLY A 65 -7.50 5.79 13.98
N LEU A 66 -7.51 5.19 12.78
CA LEU A 66 -8.02 3.84 12.53
C LEU A 66 -6.89 2.86 12.27
N PRO A 67 -7.09 1.55 12.52
CA PRO A 67 -6.16 0.54 12.04
C PRO A 67 -6.00 0.63 10.52
N ALA A 68 -4.75 0.58 10.05
CA ALA A 68 -4.43 0.66 8.64
C ALA A 68 -3.63 -0.56 8.18
N LEU A 69 -3.90 -0.98 6.95
CA LEU A 69 -3.18 -2.03 6.24
C LEU A 69 -2.52 -1.44 5.01
N SER A 70 -1.31 -1.87 4.70
CA SER A 70 -0.62 -1.47 3.48
C SER A 70 0.17 -2.64 2.92
N ASP A 71 0.50 -2.55 1.64
CA ASP A 71 1.40 -3.45 0.95
C ASP A 71 2.42 -2.66 0.13
N ASP A 72 3.54 -3.28 -0.21
CA ASP A 72 4.46 -2.76 -1.22
C ASP A 72 4.98 -3.95 -2.04
N THR A 73 5.08 -3.76 -3.35
CA THR A 73 5.33 -4.84 -4.30
C THR A 73 6.48 -4.50 -5.21
N GLY A 74 7.36 -5.48 -5.43
CA GLY A 74 8.49 -5.36 -6.35
C GLY A 74 8.88 -6.72 -6.93
N LEU A 75 9.66 -6.66 -8.00
CA LEU A 75 10.38 -7.78 -8.59
C LEU A 75 11.77 -7.84 -7.99
N GLU A 76 12.17 -9.00 -7.51
CA GLU A 76 13.54 -9.27 -7.04
C GLU A 76 14.13 -10.39 -7.90
N VAL A 77 15.33 -10.18 -8.43
CA VAL A 77 16.02 -11.13 -9.31
C VAL A 77 17.35 -11.51 -8.69
N ASP A 78 17.54 -12.80 -8.40
CA ASP A 78 18.75 -13.33 -7.74
C ASP A 78 20.04 -12.96 -8.52
N ALA A 79 20.01 -13.07 -9.85
CA ALA A 79 21.15 -12.75 -10.71
C ALA A 79 21.49 -11.24 -10.76
N LEU A 80 20.62 -10.38 -10.23
CA LEU A 80 20.81 -8.94 -10.13
C LEU A 80 20.91 -8.48 -8.67
N ASP A 81 21.33 -9.37 -7.77
CA ASP A 81 21.44 -9.10 -6.33
C ASP A 81 20.13 -8.54 -5.72
N GLY A 82 18.98 -9.08 -6.17
CA GLY A 82 17.66 -8.66 -5.72
C GLY A 82 17.10 -7.43 -6.43
N ALA A 83 17.82 -6.83 -7.39
CA ALA A 83 17.26 -5.74 -8.19
C ALA A 83 16.15 -6.24 -9.14
N PRO A 84 15.15 -5.41 -9.48
CA PRO A 84 15.00 -3.99 -9.09
C PRO A 84 14.50 -3.71 -7.66
N GLY A 85 13.90 -4.69 -6.96
CA GLY A 85 13.43 -4.56 -5.59
C GLY A 85 12.48 -3.37 -5.40
N VAL A 86 12.75 -2.52 -4.41
CA VAL A 86 11.97 -1.29 -4.14
C VAL A 86 11.91 -0.29 -5.31
N TYR A 87 12.76 -0.45 -6.31
CA TYR A 87 12.78 0.41 -7.49
C TYR A 87 11.95 -0.14 -8.65
N SER A 88 11.26 -1.27 -8.47
CA SER A 88 10.54 -1.98 -9.54
C SER A 88 9.69 -1.08 -10.44
N ALA A 89 8.85 -0.22 -9.84
CA ALA A 89 7.96 0.68 -10.58
C ALA A 89 8.70 1.80 -11.36
N ARG A 90 9.99 2.04 -11.06
CA ARG A 90 10.79 3.15 -11.59
C ARG A 90 12.17 2.74 -12.07
N TYR A 91 12.39 1.44 -12.30
CA TYR A 91 13.71 0.89 -12.60
C TYR A 91 14.24 1.40 -13.96
N ALA A 92 13.34 1.53 -14.93
CA ALA A 92 13.62 2.13 -16.24
C ALA A 92 13.46 3.67 -16.26
N GLY A 93 13.41 4.32 -15.09
CA GLY A 93 13.23 5.77 -14.94
C GLY A 93 11.77 6.22 -14.92
N LYS A 94 11.55 7.53 -14.65
CA LYS A 94 10.21 8.11 -14.41
C LYS A 94 9.26 8.09 -15.60
N ASN A 95 9.79 7.94 -16.82
CA ASN A 95 9.02 7.97 -18.07
C ASN A 95 8.82 6.58 -18.67
N ALA A 96 9.13 5.51 -17.92
CA ALA A 96 8.91 4.15 -18.37
C ALA A 96 7.40 3.91 -18.57
N SER A 97 7.02 3.43 -19.75
CA SER A 97 5.66 3.00 -20.05
C SER A 97 5.58 1.46 -20.11
N TYR A 98 4.38 0.93 -20.01
CA TYR A 98 4.10 -0.50 -20.15
C TYR A 98 3.96 -0.95 -21.63
N GLN A 99 4.42 -0.15 -22.60
CA GLN A 99 4.30 -0.40 -24.04
C GLN A 99 5.53 -1.08 -24.62
#